data_AF-A0A7S2Y3L6-F1
#
_entry.id   AF-A0A7S2Y3L6-F1
#
_cell.length_a   1.000
_cell.length_b   1.000
_cell.length_c   1.000
_cell.angle_alpha   90.00
_cell.angle_beta   90.00
_cell.angle_gamma   90.00
#
_symmetry.space_group_name_H-M   'P 1'
#
loop_
_entity.id
_entity.type
_entity.pdbx_description
1 polymer ?
#
loop_
_entity_poly.entity_id
_entity_poly.type
_entity_poly.pdbx_seq_one_letter_code
_entity_poly.pdbx_strand_id
1 'polypeptide(L)'
;MKDVKDFDIDDVCLWVFSIGLGSKTEAFRENAVDGAMLLTLGAEDFTELGLSNLQAKKVLSSLEKTQEMASGGGGADVTALQQENEALKAKVAELEAQLASKSAPPPPKPAATTSKPPPPQQQKPKNEHHVIKGAARGTAKGAVLGAVAGAIAGGTSPNNTIPVAGWWDEGVVTPCFFVVLHSFSFLLLDAGKGAKIGAATGATAGGMRGMAQRRQARRGW
;
A
#
# COMPACT_ATOMS: atom_id res chain seq x y z
N MET A 1 -12.66 -6.40 17.24
CA MET A 1 -11.53 -7.25 17.68
C MET A 1 -11.71 -7.47 19.17
N LYS A 2 -11.39 -8.66 19.69
CA LYS A 2 -11.31 -8.86 21.15
C LYS A 2 -10.19 -7.98 21.70
N ASP A 3 -10.30 -7.53 22.95
CA ASP A 3 -9.19 -6.85 23.62
C ASP A 3 -8.08 -7.87 23.89
N VAL A 4 -6.81 -7.42 23.90
CA VAL A 4 -5.64 -8.29 24.14
C VAL A 4 -5.73 -9.01 25.49
N LYS A 5 -6.31 -8.35 26.50
CA LYS A 5 -6.53 -8.93 27.84
C LYS A 5 -7.48 -10.13 27.85
N ASP A 6 -8.36 -10.22 26.85
CA ASP A 6 -9.39 -11.26 26.73
C ASP A 6 -8.97 -12.39 25.77
N PHE A 7 -7.70 -12.42 25.37
CA PHE A 7 -7.17 -13.51 24.54
C PHE A 7 -7.01 -14.77 25.37
N ASP A 8 -7.53 -15.88 24.85
CA ASP A 8 -7.21 -17.21 25.35
C ASP A 8 -5.83 -17.67 24.84
N ILE A 9 -5.37 -18.83 25.32
CA ILE A 9 -4.05 -19.38 24.97
C ILE A 9 -3.92 -19.61 23.46
N ASP A 10 -5.01 -20.03 22.81
CA ASP A 10 -5.02 -20.29 21.37
C ASP A 10 -4.97 -18.98 20.55
N ASP A 11 -5.70 -17.95 20.97
CA ASP A 11 -5.67 -16.60 20.41
C ASP A 11 -4.27 -15.98 20.55
N VAL A 12 -3.61 -16.16 21.71
CA VAL A 12 -2.21 -15.73 21.92
C VAL A 12 -1.28 -16.48 20.96
N CYS A 13 -1.41 -17.79 20.82
CA CYS A 13 -0.59 -18.56 19.89
C CYS A 13 -0.77 -18.10 18.44
N LEU A 14 -2.01 -17.87 18.02
CA LEU A 14 -2.34 -17.36 16.68
C LEU A 14 -1.75 -15.95 16.46
N TRP A 15 -1.83 -15.09 17.48
CA TRP A 15 -1.22 -13.77 17.44
C TRP A 15 0.31 -13.83 17.34
N VAL A 16 0.98 -14.66 18.16
CA VAL A 16 2.44 -14.91 18.10
C VAL A 16 2.86 -15.47 16.74
N PHE A 17 2.03 -16.33 16.15
CA PHE A 17 2.24 -16.83 14.79
C PHE A 17 2.18 -15.69 13.76
N SER A 18 1.19 -14.79 13.87
CA SER A 18 0.99 -13.67 12.95
C SER A 18 2.14 -12.65 12.94
N ILE A 19 2.82 -12.45 14.07
CA ILE A 19 4.02 -11.60 14.16
C ILE A 19 5.28 -12.29 13.62
N GLY A 20 5.18 -13.54 13.14
CA GLY A 20 6.28 -14.32 12.58
C GLY A 20 7.14 -15.03 13.62
N LEU A 21 6.58 -15.34 14.80
CA LEU A 21 7.24 -16.12 15.85
C LEU A 21 6.59 -17.51 16.03
N GLY A 22 6.07 -18.08 14.94
CA GLY A 22 5.35 -19.36 14.95
C GLY A 22 6.11 -20.52 15.60
N SER A 23 7.44 -20.56 15.49
CA SER A 23 8.28 -21.60 16.10
C SER A 23 8.36 -21.54 17.63
N LYS A 24 7.85 -20.47 18.24
CA LYS A 24 7.82 -20.28 19.70
C LYS A 24 6.44 -20.48 20.29
N THR A 25 5.41 -20.75 19.48
CA THR A 25 4.02 -20.91 19.93
C THR A 25 3.85 -22.04 20.95
N GLU A 26 4.53 -23.18 20.78
CA GLU A 26 4.53 -24.26 21.77
C GLU A 26 5.02 -23.81 23.14
N ALA A 27 6.05 -22.97 23.22
CA ALA A 27 6.53 -22.44 24.51
C ALA A 27 5.48 -21.56 25.21
N PHE A 28 4.68 -20.78 24.46
CA PHE A 28 3.56 -20.02 25.04
C PHE A 28 2.43 -20.94 25.51
N ARG A 29 2.13 -22.00 24.75
CA ARG A 29 1.11 -23.00 25.10
C ARG A 29 1.50 -23.82 26.33
N GLU A 30 2.73 -24.33 26.40
CA GLU A 30 3.26 -25.12 27.52
C GLU A 30 3.29 -24.33 28.83
N ASN A 31 3.58 -23.02 28.76
CA ASN A 31 3.58 -22.13 29.91
C ASN A 31 2.21 -21.50 30.20
N ALA A 32 1.16 -21.92 29.48
CA ALA A 32 -0.22 -21.44 29.61
C ALA A 32 -0.33 -19.89 29.61
N VAL A 33 0.42 -19.23 28.74
CA VAL A 33 0.42 -17.77 28.63
C VAL A 33 -0.86 -17.30 27.95
N ASP A 34 -1.75 -16.70 28.73
CA ASP A 34 -2.98 -16.06 28.26
C ASP A 34 -2.78 -14.56 27.97
N GLY A 35 -3.83 -13.90 27.48
CA GLY A 35 -3.78 -12.48 27.15
C GLY A 35 -3.49 -11.56 28.33
N ALA A 36 -3.99 -11.89 29.53
CA ALA A 36 -3.75 -11.13 30.74
C ALA A 36 -2.28 -11.25 31.21
N MET A 37 -1.75 -12.46 31.21
CA MET A 37 -0.36 -12.75 31.54
C MET A 37 0.58 -12.09 30.53
N LEU A 38 0.27 -12.16 29.23
CA LEU A 38 1.05 -11.54 28.16
C LEU A 38 1.29 -10.04 28.36
N LEU A 39 0.32 -9.31 28.94
CA LEU A 39 0.45 -7.88 29.25
C LEU A 39 1.35 -7.59 30.47
N THR A 40 1.55 -8.57 31.34
CA THR A 40 2.39 -8.43 32.54
C THR A 40 3.84 -8.87 32.33
N LEU A 41 4.10 -9.68 31.31
CA LEU A 41 5.44 -10.20 31.01
C LEU A 41 6.39 -9.08 30.56
N GLY A 42 7.53 -9.01 31.22
CA GLY A 42 8.67 -8.18 30.85
C GLY A 42 9.58 -8.85 29.84
N ALA A 43 10.62 -8.13 29.41
CA ALA A 43 11.61 -8.66 28.48
C ALA A 43 12.37 -9.87 29.04
N GLU A 44 12.55 -9.95 30.37
CA GLU A 44 13.25 -11.04 31.05
C GLU A 44 12.41 -12.33 31.01
N ASP A 45 11.10 -12.26 31.27
CA ASP A 45 10.23 -13.44 31.25
C ASP A 45 10.16 -14.07 29.84
N PHE A 46 10.20 -13.25 28.79
CA PHE A 46 10.28 -13.78 27.42
C PHE A 46 11.59 -14.52 27.14
N THR A 47 12.69 -14.18 27.83
CA THR A 47 13.93 -14.94 27.69
C THR A 47 13.84 -16.30 28.37
N GLU A 48 13.08 -16.44 29.46
CA GLU A 48 12.79 -17.72 30.10
C GLU A 48 11.92 -18.63 29.22
N LEU A 49 10.99 -18.03 28.46
CA LEU A 49 10.22 -18.71 27.41
C LEU A 49 11.06 -19.09 26.17
N GLY A 50 12.37 -18.81 26.19
CA GLY A 50 13.30 -19.17 25.13
C GLY A 50 13.28 -18.23 23.92
N LEU A 51 12.79 -17.00 24.06
CA LEU A 51 12.93 -15.97 23.04
C LEU A 51 14.26 -15.23 23.20
N SER A 52 14.88 -14.84 22.08
CA SER A 52 16.01 -13.91 22.14
C SER A 52 15.54 -12.51 22.56
N ASN A 53 16.44 -11.72 23.14
CA ASN A 53 16.14 -10.34 23.57
C ASN A 53 15.58 -9.48 22.41
N LEU A 54 16.04 -9.71 21.17
CA LEU A 54 15.51 -9.02 19.98
C LEU A 54 14.06 -9.41 19.65
N GLN A 55 13.72 -10.70 19.82
CA GLN A 55 12.35 -11.19 19.64
C GLN A 55 11.42 -10.69 20.75
N ALA A 56 11.88 -10.66 22.00
CA ALA A 56 11.12 -10.10 23.12
C ALA A 56 10.73 -8.63 22.85
N LYS A 57 11.68 -7.80 22.40
CA LYS A 57 11.39 -6.41 21.99
C LYS A 57 10.37 -6.32 20.85
N LYS A 58 10.41 -7.25 19.90
CA LYS A 58 9.43 -7.32 18.81
C LYS A 58 8.03 -7.67 19.33
N VAL A 59 7.92 -8.60 20.28
CA VAL A 59 6.65 -8.95 20.95
C VAL A 59 6.09 -7.72 21.65
N LEU A 60 6.87 -7.06 22.51
CA LEU A 60 6.44 -5.85 23.23
C LEU A 60 5.98 -4.74 22.28
N SER A 61 6.76 -4.42 21.25
CA SER A 61 6.38 -3.40 20.27
C SER A 61 5.13 -3.78 19.45
N SER A 62 4.93 -5.07 19.17
CA SER A 62 3.73 -5.53 18.45
C SER A 62 2.51 -5.55 19.36
N LEU A 63 2.71 -5.79 20.65
CA LEU A 63 1.68 -5.80 21.68
C LEU A 63 1.14 -4.38 21.91
N GLU A 64 2.02 -3.38 22.05
CA GLU A 64 1.66 -1.96 22.13
C GLU A 64 0.80 -1.54 20.93
N LYS A 65 1.23 -1.89 19.70
CA LYS A 65 0.46 -1.60 18.48
C LYS A 65 -0.89 -2.30 18.45
N THR A 66 -0.95 -3.56 18.90
CA THR A 66 -2.20 -4.31 18.97
C THR A 66 -3.15 -3.68 19.99
N GLN A 67 -2.62 -3.20 21.11
CA GLN A 67 -3.37 -2.49 22.14
C GLN A 67 -3.89 -1.14 21.63
N GLU A 68 -3.08 -0.39 20.88
CA GLU A 68 -3.52 0.84 20.21
C GLU A 68 -4.66 0.57 19.22
N MET A 69 -4.57 -0.51 18.43
CA MET A 69 -5.64 -0.88 17.51
C MET A 69 -6.91 -1.37 18.23
N ALA A 70 -6.77 -2.17 19.29
CA ALA A 70 -7.89 -2.72 20.06
C ALA A 70 -8.62 -1.64 20.85
N SER A 71 -7.88 -0.72 21.49
CA SER A 71 -8.44 0.40 22.26
C SER A 71 -9.05 1.51 21.41
N GLY A 72 -9.11 1.34 20.09
CA GLY A 72 -9.79 2.29 19.21
C GLY A 72 -8.90 3.45 18.74
N GLY A 73 -7.59 3.24 18.61
CA GLY A 73 -6.62 4.20 18.06
C GLY A 73 -6.91 4.68 16.61
N GLY A 74 -7.97 4.20 15.97
CA GLY A 74 -8.51 4.72 14.72
C GLY A 74 -9.81 5.53 14.85
N GLY A 75 -10.35 5.75 16.06
CA GLY A 75 -11.69 6.30 16.26
C GLY A 75 -11.78 7.83 16.31
N ALA A 76 -10.68 8.53 16.59
CA ALA A 76 -10.69 10.00 16.68
C ALA A 76 -10.98 10.66 15.32
N ASP A 77 -10.60 10.02 14.21
CA ASP A 77 -10.86 10.53 12.86
C ASP A 77 -12.18 10.02 12.28
N VAL A 78 -12.71 8.90 12.78
CA VAL A 78 -13.97 8.32 12.25
C VAL A 78 -15.15 9.24 12.53
N THR A 79 -15.20 9.90 13.69
CA THR A 79 -16.28 10.84 14.00
C THR A 79 -16.20 12.11 13.15
N ALA A 80 -14.99 12.63 12.90
CA ALA A 80 -14.77 13.77 12.01
C ALA A 80 -15.12 13.42 10.55
N LEU A 81 -14.68 12.25 10.06
CA LEU A 81 -15.01 11.74 8.72
C LEU A 81 -16.49 11.43 8.56
N GLN A 82 -17.18 10.98 9.63
CA GLN A 82 -18.62 10.76 9.61
C GLN A 82 -19.37 12.09 9.44
N GLN A 83 -18.98 13.13 10.18
CA GLN A 83 -19.55 14.47 10.04
C GLN A 83 -19.29 15.06 8.64
N GLU A 84 -18.09 14.88 8.09
CA GLU A 84 -17.76 15.32 6.74
C GLU A 84 -18.60 14.58 5.68
N ASN A 85 -18.81 13.28 5.85
CA ASN A 85 -19.68 12.50 4.97
C ASN A 85 -21.14 12.98 4.99
N GLU A 86 -21.67 13.34 6.16
CA GLU A 86 -23.02 13.91 6.26
C GLU A 86 -23.12 15.29 5.60
N ALA A 87 -22.11 16.14 5.81
CA ALA A 87 -22.03 17.45 5.16
C ALA A 87 -21.92 17.34 3.63
N LEU A 88 -21.13 16.38 3.13
CA LEU A 88 -21.00 16.13 1.70
C LEU A 88 -22.31 15.58 1.10
N LYS A 89 -23.00 14.67 1.80
CA LYS A 89 -24.32 14.18 1.38
C LYS A 89 -25.34 15.32 1.26
N ALA A 90 -25.35 16.27 2.19
CA ALA A 90 -26.22 17.44 2.12
C ALA A 90 -25.92 18.32 0.88
N LYS A 91 -24.65 18.55 0.57
CA LYS A 91 -24.25 19.32 -0.63
C LYS A 91 -24.64 18.63 -1.94
N VAL A 92 -24.54 17.30 -2.00
CA VAL A 92 -24.97 16.54 -3.19
C VAL A 92 -26.47 16.69 -3.41
N ALA A 93 -27.28 16.54 -2.36
CA ALA A 93 -28.73 16.71 -2.45
C ALA A 93 -29.14 18.12 -2.90
N GLU A 94 -28.44 19.16 -2.43
CA GLU A 94 -28.69 20.55 -2.85
C GLU A 94 -28.38 20.76 -4.34
N LEU A 95 -27.25 20.25 -4.83
CA LEU A 95 -26.85 20.38 -6.24
C LEU A 95 -27.82 19.64 -7.18
N GLU A 96 -28.32 18.46 -6.78
CA GLU A 96 -29.33 17.73 -7.54
C GLU A 96 -30.64 18.52 -7.68
N ALA A 97 -31.09 19.18 -6.61
CA ALA A 97 -32.26 20.06 -6.65
C ALA A 97 -32.05 21.26 -7.60
N GLN A 98 -30.84 21.86 -7.60
CA GLN A 98 -30.52 22.95 -8.52
C GLN A 98 -30.55 22.48 -9.99
N LEU A 99 -30.02 21.29 -10.29
CA LEU A 99 -30.05 20.73 -11.64
C LEU A 99 -31.48 20.39 -12.10
N ALA A 100 -32.33 19.90 -11.21
CA ALA A 100 -33.74 19.66 -11.51
C ALA A 100 -34.48 20.96 -11.91
N SER A 101 -34.22 22.07 -11.21
CA SER A 101 -34.83 23.37 -11.55
C SER A 101 -34.31 23.97 -12.86
N LYS A 102 -33.03 23.74 -13.20
CA LYS A 102 -32.37 24.32 -14.39
C LYS A 102 -32.61 23.52 -15.66
N SER A 103 -32.97 22.24 -15.54
CA SER A 103 -33.30 21.36 -16.66
C SER A 103 -34.76 21.46 -17.11
N ALA A 104 -35.53 22.45 -16.59
CA ALA A 104 -36.84 22.77 -17.13
C ALA A 104 -36.71 22.90 -18.67
N PRO A 105 -37.39 22.02 -19.43
CA PRO A 105 -37.20 21.94 -20.87
C PRO A 105 -37.46 23.33 -21.45
N PRO A 106 -36.53 23.87 -22.27
CA PRO A 106 -36.76 25.15 -22.90
C PRO A 106 -38.12 25.10 -23.60
N PRO A 107 -38.95 26.15 -23.48
CA PRO A 107 -40.28 26.16 -24.08
C PRO A 107 -40.16 25.77 -25.55
N PRO A 108 -41.04 24.87 -26.05
CA PRO A 108 -40.94 24.33 -27.39
C PRO A 108 -40.79 25.47 -28.38
N LYS A 109 -39.62 25.52 -29.03
CA LYS A 109 -39.33 26.49 -30.07
C LYS A 109 -40.47 26.38 -31.11
N PRO A 110 -41.17 27.48 -31.47
CA PRO A 110 -42.19 27.44 -32.50
C PRO A 110 -41.61 26.79 -33.76
N ALA A 111 -42.31 25.78 -34.28
CA ALA A 111 -41.89 24.97 -35.40
C ALA A 111 -41.52 25.87 -36.59
N ALA A 112 -40.22 26.05 -36.82
CA ALA A 112 -39.73 26.64 -38.05
C ALA A 112 -39.71 25.54 -39.12
N THR A 113 -40.52 25.79 -40.14
CA THR A 113 -40.65 25.05 -41.39
C THR A 113 -39.31 24.58 -41.96
N THR A 114 -39.32 23.30 -42.33
CA THR A 114 -38.38 22.57 -43.17
C THR A 114 -37.86 23.36 -44.37
N SER A 115 -36.55 23.56 -44.44
CA SER A 115 -35.84 23.77 -45.71
C SER A 115 -34.60 22.87 -45.79
N LYS A 116 -34.77 21.78 -46.55
CA LYS A 116 -33.83 21.05 -47.44
C LYS A 116 -32.36 20.83 -47.02
N PRO A 117 -31.85 19.58 -47.06
CA PRO A 117 -30.47 19.25 -46.71
C PRO A 117 -29.48 19.62 -47.84
N PRO A 118 -28.35 20.29 -47.53
CA PRO A 118 -27.21 20.35 -48.43
C PRO A 118 -26.25 19.15 -48.22
N PRO A 119 -25.55 18.71 -49.29
CA PRO A 119 -24.72 17.52 -49.31
C PRO A 119 -23.42 17.63 -48.47
N PRO A 120 -22.83 16.49 -48.08
CA PRO A 120 -21.69 16.44 -47.17
C PRO A 120 -20.40 16.98 -47.82
N GLN A 121 -19.85 18.06 -47.27
CA GLN A 121 -18.48 18.48 -47.56
C GLN A 121 -17.53 17.92 -46.50
N GLN A 122 -16.64 17.04 -46.96
CA GLN A 122 -15.47 16.55 -46.24
C GLN A 122 -14.59 17.74 -45.79
N GLN A 123 -14.50 17.94 -44.47
CA GLN A 123 -13.49 18.84 -43.91
C GLN A 123 -12.20 18.05 -43.64
N LYS A 124 -11.24 18.38 -44.50
CA LYS A 124 -9.81 18.00 -44.50
C LYS A 124 -9.16 18.34 -43.14
N PRO A 125 -8.38 17.44 -42.51
CA PRO A 125 -7.61 17.78 -41.33
C PRO A 125 -6.47 18.73 -41.72
N LYS A 126 -6.57 19.99 -41.30
CA LYS A 126 -5.49 20.97 -41.38
C LYS A 126 -4.75 20.92 -40.03
N ASN A 127 -3.68 20.13 -39.99
CA ASN A 127 -2.70 20.19 -38.90
C ASN A 127 -1.98 21.53 -38.95
N GLU A 128 -2.50 22.53 -38.26
CA GLU A 128 -1.78 23.76 -37.97
C GLU A 128 -1.00 23.56 -36.67
N HIS A 129 0.29 23.30 -36.84
CA HIS A 129 1.25 23.09 -35.78
C HIS A 129 1.54 24.44 -35.11
N HIS A 130 0.68 24.88 -34.20
CA HIS A 130 0.94 26.07 -33.39
C HIS A 130 2.06 25.75 -32.39
N VAL A 131 3.28 26.11 -32.77
CA VAL A 131 4.47 26.04 -31.92
C VAL A 131 4.34 27.13 -30.85
N ILE A 132 3.80 26.76 -29.69
CA ILE A 132 3.98 27.54 -28.46
C ILE A 132 5.44 27.32 -28.04
N LYS A 133 6.33 28.18 -28.53
CA LYS A 133 7.63 28.44 -27.91
C LYS A 133 7.36 29.23 -26.63
N GLY A 134 7.07 28.50 -25.56
CA GLY A 134 6.87 29.05 -24.22
C GLY A 134 7.56 28.12 -23.21
N ALA A 135 8.70 28.58 -22.71
CA ALA A 135 9.56 27.86 -21.80
C ALA A 135 8.90 27.59 -20.44
N ALA A 136 9.41 26.53 -19.79
CA ALA A 136 9.51 26.38 -18.34
C ALA A 136 8.20 26.34 -17.53
N ARG A 137 7.70 25.12 -17.28
CA ARG A 137 7.32 24.59 -15.95
C ARG A 137 6.58 23.28 -16.13
N GLY A 138 7.04 22.21 -15.47
CA GLY A 138 6.26 20.97 -15.41
C GLY A 138 7.02 19.68 -15.13
N THR A 139 8.19 19.68 -14.51
CA THR A 139 8.76 18.46 -13.92
C THR A 139 8.09 18.20 -12.58
N ALA A 140 6.95 17.51 -12.56
CA ALA A 140 6.48 16.71 -11.42
C ALA A 140 5.05 16.21 -11.69
N LYS A 141 4.91 15.09 -12.42
CA LYS A 141 3.84 14.10 -12.31
C LYS A 141 3.92 13.17 -13.51
N GLY A 142 4.60 12.04 -13.36
CA GLY A 142 4.67 11.05 -14.43
C GLY A 142 5.76 10.01 -14.22
N ALA A 143 5.78 9.34 -13.08
CA ALA A 143 6.60 8.15 -12.87
C ALA A 143 6.08 7.33 -11.69
N VAL A 144 4.82 6.86 -11.74
CA VAL A 144 4.38 5.75 -10.88
C VAL A 144 3.37 4.90 -11.66
N LEU A 145 3.84 4.18 -12.67
CA LEU A 145 3.19 2.97 -13.15
C LEU A 145 4.17 2.24 -14.07
N GLY A 146 4.76 1.14 -13.58
CA GLY A 146 5.57 0.25 -14.42
C GLY A 146 6.87 -0.22 -13.77
N ALA A 147 6.76 -1.07 -12.74
CA ALA A 147 7.83 -1.99 -12.35
C ALA A 147 7.30 -3.10 -11.43
N VAL A 148 6.40 -3.96 -11.92
CA VAL A 148 6.17 -5.30 -11.34
C VAL A 148 5.99 -6.29 -12.49
N ALA A 149 7.06 -6.50 -13.26
CA ALA A 149 7.19 -7.64 -14.15
C ALA A 149 8.69 -7.83 -14.47
N GLY A 150 9.31 -8.87 -13.91
CA GLY A 150 10.63 -9.31 -14.34
C GLY A 150 11.63 -9.56 -13.22
N ALA A 151 11.42 -10.63 -12.44
CA ALA A 151 12.51 -11.31 -11.72
C ALA A 151 12.14 -12.77 -11.43
N ILE A 152 11.77 -13.54 -12.47
CA ILE A 152 11.79 -15.01 -12.43
C ILE A 152 12.36 -15.51 -13.77
N ALA A 153 13.63 -15.18 -14.01
CA ALA A 153 14.49 -15.91 -14.93
C ALA A 153 15.73 -16.21 -14.08
N GLY A 154 15.92 -17.44 -13.61
CA GLY A 154 16.38 -18.52 -14.48
C GLY A 154 17.91 -18.54 -14.44
N GLY A 155 18.50 -18.69 -13.26
CA GLY A 155 19.92 -18.90 -13.04
C GLY A 155 20.16 -20.32 -12.52
N THR A 156 20.11 -21.30 -13.42
CA THR A 156 20.56 -22.66 -13.12
C THR A 156 22.08 -22.64 -12.99
N SER A 157 22.56 -22.66 -11.74
CA SER A 157 23.97 -22.94 -11.43
C SER A 157 24.13 -24.44 -11.21
N PRO A 158 24.88 -25.17 -12.07
CA PRO A 158 25.06 -26.60 -11.93
C PRO A 158 26.33 -26.89 -11.11
N ASN A 159 26.30 -26.61 -9.80
CA ASN A 159 27.15 -27.33 -8.83
C ASN A 159 26.86 -26.86 -7.40
N ASN A 160 25.79 -27.37 -6.79
CA ASN A 160 25.79 -27.54 -5.34
C ASN A 160 24.78 -28.62 -4.96
N THR A 161 25.28 -29.85 -4.85
CA THR A 161 24.54 -30.97 -4.30
C THR A 161 24.36 -30.75 -2.80
N ILE A 162 23.30 -30.04 -2.42
CA ILE A 162 22.83 -30.03 -1.03
C ILE A 162 22.01 -31.32 -0.85
N PRO A 163 22.38 -32.22 0.08
CA PRO A 163 21.58 -33.41 0.34
C PRO A 163 20.25 -32.98 0.96
N VAL A 164 19.18 -33.03 0.14
CA VAL A 164 17.79 -32.95 0.60
C VAL A 164 17.41 -34.32 1.16
N ALA A 165 17.95 -34.64 2.33
CA ALA A 165 17.59 -35.85 3.05
C ALA A 165 16.26 -35.62 3.77
N GLY A 166 15.20 -36.20 3.19
CA GLY A 166 13.99 -36.77 3.81
C GLY A 166 13.47 -36.22 5.14
N TRP A 167 12.68 -35.14 5.11
CA TRP A 167 11.72 -34.79 6.16
C TRP A 167 10.36 -34.48 5.52
N TRP A 168 9.70 -35.52 5.00
CA TRP A 168 8.27 -35.49 4.68
C TRP A 168 7.71 -36.89 4.97
N ASP A 169 7.27 -37.09 6.21
CA ASP A 169 6.32 -38.16 6.53
C ASP A 169 4.95 -37.50 6.68
N GLU A 170 3.95 -38.15 6.09
CA GLU A 170 2.66 -37.60 5.71
C GLU A 170 1.70 -37.42 6.89
N GLY A 171 0.88 -36.36 6.90
CA GLY A 171 -0.35 -36.43 7.71
C GLY A 171 -1.11 -35.16 8.10
N VAL A 172 -0.63 -33.95 7.86
CA VAL A 172 -1.41 -32.74 8.24
C VAL A 172 -1.40 -31.73 7.11
N VAL A 173 -2.60 -31.44 6.59
CA VAL A 173 -2.88 -30.44 5.56
C VAL A 173 -2.63 -29.05 6.16
N THR A 174 -1.40 -28.56 6.06
CA THR A 174 -1.04 -27.19 6.47
C THR A 174 -1.08 -26.26 5.26
N PRO A 175 -1.96 -25.23 5.22
CA PRO A 175 -1.96 -24.26 4.14
C PRO A 175 -0.83 -23.23 4.37
N CYS A 176 0.41 -23.61 4.08
CA CYS A 176 1.58 -22.72 4.25
C CYS A 176 1.81 -21.75 3.06
N PHE A 177 0.96 -21.74 2.04
CA PHE A 177 1.18 -20.91 0.85
C PHE A 177 0.80 -19.43 0.99
N PHE A 178 0.32 -18.96 2.14
CA PHE A 178 -0.17 -17.56 2.28
C PHE A 178 0.72 -16.60 3.09
N VAL A 179 1.83 -17.06 3.69
CA VAL A 179 2.59 -16.23 4.65
C VAL A 179 3.70 -15.39 4.00
N VAL A 180 4.00 -15.57 2.71
CA VAL A 180 5.01 -14.76 2.01
C VAL A 180 4.52 -13.33 1.69
N LEU A 181 3.22 -13.04 1.81
CA LEU A 181 2.66 -11.71 1.49
C LEU A 181 2.49 -10.75 2.67
N HIS A 182 2.61 -11.20 3.93
CA HIS A 182 2.43 -10.31 5.10
C HIS A 182 3.72 -9.73 5.67
N SER A 183 4.89 -10.31 5.39
CA SER A 183 6.17 -9.69 5.80
C SER A 183 6.61 -8.54 4.88
N PHE A 184 5.94 -8.30 3.76
CA PHE A 184 6.22 -7.16 2.87
C PHE A 184 5.38 -5.91 3.17
N SER A 185 4.34 -6.01 4.02
CA SER A 185 3.49 -4.87 4.39
C SER A 185 4.04 -4.01 5.53
N PHE A 186 5.06 -4.47 6.28
CA PHE A 186 5.64 -3.69 7.38
C PHE A 186 6.66 -2.62 6.92
N LEU A 187 6.92 -2.51 5.61
CA LEU A 187 7.72 -1.44 5.00
C LEU A 187 6.87 -0.41 4.24
N LEU A 188 5.54 -0.50 4.31
CA LEU A 188 4.63 0.33 3.50
C LEU A 188 3.56 1.06 4.32
N LEU A 189 3.84 1.41 5.58
CA LEU A 189 2.89 2.19 6.40
C LEU A 189 3.58 3.25 7.27
N ASP A 190 4.19 4.25 6.63
CA ASP A 190 4.11 5.66 7.08
C ASP A 190 4.47 6.60 5.91
N ALA A 191 3.60 6.67 4.91
CA ALA A 191 3.71 7.67 3.84
C ALA A 191 3.09 9.04 4.24
N GLY A 192 2.50 9.14 5.44
CA GLY A 192 1.80 10.34 5.93
C GLY A 192 2.74 11.36 6.57
N LYS A 193 3.79 10.91 7.28
CA LYS A 193 4.78 11.80 7.90
C LYS A 193 6.07 11.99 7.09
N GLY A 194 6.24 11.25 5.98
CA GLY A 194 7.44 11.31 5.13
C GLY A 194 7.54 12.49 4.15
N ALA A 195 6.50 13.30 3.99
CA ALA A 195 6.48 14.37 2.97
C ALA A 195 7.42 15.57 3.26
N LYS A 196 8.03 15.67 4.46
CA LYS A 196 8.94 16.78 4.80
C LYS A 196 10.43 16.48 4.76
N ILE A 197 10.86 15.22 4.59
CA ILE A 197 12.29 14.85 4.59
C ILE A 197 12.82 14.49 3.18
N GLY A 198 11.94 14.28 2.20
CA GLY A 198 12.32 13.86 0.84
C GLY A 198 12.82 14.95 -0.12
N ALA A 199 13.00 16.19 0.32
CA ALA A 199 13.45 17.28 -0.57
C ALA A 199 14.99 17.48 -0.61
N ALA A 200 15.75 16.89 0.32
CA ALA A 200 17.18 17.17 0.45
C ALA A 200 18.12 16.15 -0.23
N THR A 201 17.67 14.93 -0.53
CA THR A 201 18.58 13.83 -0.92
C THR A 201 18.52 13.43 -2.40
N GLY A 202 17.71 14.12 -3.21
CA GLY A 202 17.52 13.80 -4.64
C GLY A 202 18.50 14.45 -5.62
N ALA A 203 19.41 15.31 -5.16
CA ALA A 203 20.22 16.15 -6.06
C ALA A 203 21.61 15.57 -6.42
N THR A 204 22.09 14.51 -5.77
CA THR A 204 23.50 14.08 -5.91
C THR A 204 23.73 12.83 -6.76
N ALA A 205 22.72 12.00 -7.06
CA ALA A 205 22.94 10.73 -7.77
C ALA A 205 22.69 10.77 -9.30
N GLY A 206 22.01 11.80 -9.83
CA GLY A 206 21.65 11.88 -11.26
C GLY A 206 22.70 12.49 -12.19
N GLY A 207 23.76 13.12 -11.64
CA GLY A 207 24.64 14.02 -12.42
C GLY A 207 25.75 13.36 -13.24
N MET A 208 26.13 12.10 -12.98
CA MET A 208 27.39 11.56 -13.53
C MET A 208 27.25 10.63 -14.74
N ARG A 209 26.08 10.03 -15.02
CA ARG A 209 25.93 9.13 -16.18
C ARG A 209 25.82 9.85 -17.54
N GLY A 210 25.43 11.13 -17.57
CA GLY A 210 25.30 11.90 -18.81
C GLY A 210 26.62 12.40 -19.42
N MET A 211 27.73 12.37 -18.67
CA MET A 211 28.99 12.99 -19.11
C MET A 211 29.91 12.04 -19.91
N ALA A 212 29.79 10.72 -19.70
CA ALA A 212 30.57 9.72 -20.43
C ALA A 212 30.13 9.60 -21.91
N GLN A 213 28.84 9.75 -22.19
CA GLN A 213 28.28 9.59 -23.54
C GLN A 213 28.61 10.77 -24.47
N ARG A 214 28.91 11.97 -23.94
CA ARG A 214 29.36 13.12 -24.76
C ARG A 214 30.82 13.05 -25.19
N ARG A 215 31.68 12.28 -24.52
CA ARG A 215 33.09 12.15 -24.91
C ARG A 215 33.29 11.21 -26.10
N GLN A 216 32.40 10.23 -26.31
CA GLN A 216 32.50 9.33 -27.47
C GLN A 216 32.08 10.00 -28.78
N ALA A 217 31.17 10.98 -28.76
CA ALA A 217 30.72 11.68 -29.97
C ALA A 217 31.75 12.66 -30.57
N ARG A 218 32.86 12.99 -29.88
CA ARG A 218 33.88 13.95 -30.34
C ARG A 218 35.14 13.32 -30.93
N ARG A 219 35.27 11.99 -30.95
CA ARG A 219 36.45 11.28 -31.50
C ARG A 219 36.25 10.79 -32.95
N GLY A 220 35.16 11.18 -33.60
CA GLY A 220 34.77 10.66 -34.92
C GLY A 220 34.84 11.65 -36.08
N TRP A 221 35.62 12.73 -35.99
CA TRP A 221 35.90 13.67 -37.08
C TRP A 221 37.40 13.95 -37.13
#